data_AF-A0A920KQ96-F1
#
_entry.id   AF-A0A920KQ96-F1
#
_cell.length_a   1.000
_cell.length_b   1.000
_cell.length_c   1.000
_cell.angle_alpha   90.00
_cell.angle_beta   90.00
_cell.angle_gamma   90.00
#
_symmetry.space_group_name_H-M   'P 1'
#
loop_
_entity.id
_entity.type
_entity.pdbx_description
1 polymer ?
#
loop_
_entity_poly.entity_id
_entity_poly.type
_entity_poly.pdbx_seq_one_letter_code
_entity_poly.pdbx_strand_id
1 'polypeptide(L)'
;MKTRILVGLALAISIAVGIGYTQRAFIAERLMAVALPARMGMDQIATLEDGLHVALCGAGGPMPAPKASGPCVAVVAGEQLFLVDSGTNGPRNLQVLGYPLGRLNGVFLSHFHSIISTGSVSWPRSLGDRQ
;
A
#
# COMPACT_ATOMS: atom_id res chain seq x y z
N MET A 1 38.98 -27.14 28.24
CA MET A 1 39.04 -26.89 26.78
C MET A 1 37.71 -26.41 26.20
N LYS A 2 36.58 -27.08 26.48
CA LYS A 2 35.24 -26.69 25.99
C LYS A 2 34.82 -25.24 26.31
N THR A 3 35.09 -24.75 27.51
CA THR A 3 34.72 -23.38 27.93
C THR A 3 35.42 -22.28 27.12
N ARG A 4 36.68 -22.50 26.71
CA ARG A 4 37.43 -21.54 25.87
C ARG A 4 36.89 -21.49 24.44
N ILE A 5 36.45 -22.64 23.93
CA ILE A 5 35.81 -22.76 22.61
C ILE A 5 34.45 -22.06 22.62
N LEU A 6 33.66 -22.25 23.69
CA LEU A 6 32.35 -21.60 23.85
C LEU A 6 32.48 -20.07 23.95
N VAL A 7 33.45 -19.57 24.73
CA VAL A 7 33.71 -18.12 24.83
C VAL A 7 34.17 -17.54 23.50
N GLY A 8 35.02 -18.24 22.76
CA GLY A 8 35.45 -17.82 21.42
C GLY A 8 34.29 -17.72 20.42
N LEU A 9 33.39 -18.71 20.42
CA LEU A 9 32.19 -18.72 19.58
C LEU A 9 31.24 -17.57 19.93
N ALA A 10 30.97 -17.36 21.21
CA ALA A 10 30.11 -16.27 21.67
C ALA A 10 30.67 -14.90 21.23
N LEU A 11 31.98 -14.69 21.36
CA LEU A 11 32.63 -13.46 20.95
C LEU A 11 32.54 -13.26 19.42
N ALA A 12 32.79 -14.31 18.64
CA ALA A 12 32.69 -14.26 17.19
C ALA A 12 31.28 -13.91 16.71
N ILE A 13 30.25 -14.49 17.33
CA ILE A 13 28.84 -14.18 17.03
C ILE A 13 28.53 -12.73 17.38
N SER A 14 29.01 -12.25 18.53
CA SER A 14 28.80 -10.86 18.98
C SER A 14 29.38 -9.85 18.00
N ILE A 15 30.59 -10.13 17.50
CA ILE A 15 31.27 -9.29 16.50
C ILE A 15 30.52 -9.33 15.17
N ALA A 16 30.10 -10.51 14.71
CA ALA A 16 29.34 -10.66 13.48
C ALA A 16 28.00 -9.89 13.53
N VAL A 17 27.28 -9.96 14.65
CA VAL A 17 26.04 -9.19 14.87
C VAL A 17 26.33 -7.69 14.91
N GLY A 18 27.41 -7.26 15.56
CA GLY A 18 27.84 -5.87 15.58
C GLY A 18 28.13 -5.32 14.18
N ILE A 19 28.84 -6.08 13.34
CA ILE A 19 29.13 -5.72 11.94
C ILE A 19 27.84 -5.73 11.10
N GLY A 20 26.97 -6.73 11.29
CA GLY A 20 25.67 -6.76 10.62
C GLY A 20 24.81 -5.54 10.97
N TYR A 21 24.87 -5.08 12.23
CA TYR A 21 24.16 -3.89 12.68
C TYR A 21 24.70 -2.59 12.08
N THR A 22 26.02 -2.47 11.87
CA THR A 22 26.59 -1.29 11.18
C THR A 22 26.22 -1.27 9.70
N GLN A 23 26.08 -2.44 9.06
CA GLN A 23 25.68 -2.58 7.66
C GLN A 23 24.15 -2.64 7.45
N ARG A 24 23.35 -2.43 8.50
CA ARG A 24 21.88 -2.53 8.45
C ARG A 24 21.23 -1.70 7.32
N ALA A 25 21.79 -0.53 7.02
CA ALA A 25 21.27 0.36 5.98
C ALA A 25 21.41 -0.26 4.59
N PHE A 26 22.59 -0.78 4.27
CA PHE A 26 22.87 -1.46 3.00
C PHE A 26 22.01 -2.71 2.82
N ILE A 27 21.82 -3.49 3.89
CA ILE A 27 20.95 -4.67 3.87
C ILE A 27 19.48 -4.25 3.65
N ALA A 28 19.01 -3.22 4.37
CA ALA A 28 17.66 -2.71 4.23
C ALA A 28 17.39 -2.17 2.81
N GLU A 29 18.33 -1.44 2.21
CA GLU A 29 18.21 -0.94 0.84
C GLU A 29 18.11 -2.07 -0.18
N ARG A 30 18.97 -3.09 -0.08
CA ARG A 30 18.91 -4.26 -0.99
C ARG A 30 17.62 -5.03 -0.84
N LEU A 31 17.15 -5.21 0.40
CA LEU A 31 15.86 -5.86 0.67
C LEU A 31 14.69 -5.04 0.13
N MET A 32 14.68 -3.72 0.32
CA MET A 32 13.64 -2.84 -0.22
C MET A 32 13.66 -2.81 -1.75
N ALA A 33 14.82 -2.81 -2.39
CA ALA A 33 14.94 -2.84 -3.84
C ALA A 33 14.31 -4.09 -4.47
N VAL A 34 14.30 -5.21 -3.75
CA VAL A 34 13.63 -6.46 -4.20
C VAL A 34 12.16 -6.50 -3.76
N ALA A 35 11.86 -6.03 -2.54
CA ALA A 35 10.53 -6.12 -1.95
C ALA A 35 9.53 -5.11 -2.55
N LEU A 36 9.99 -3.90 -2.91
CA LEU A 36 9.12 -2.85 -3.44
C LEU A 36 8.51 -3.25 -4.80
N PRO A 37 9.27 -3.71 -5.82
CA PRO A 37 8.68 -4.15 -7.09
C PRO A 37 7.66 -5.28 -6.92
N ALA A 38 7.94 -6.24 -6.02
CA ALA A 38 7.02 -7.35 -5.74
C ALA A 38 5.72 -6.91 -5.06
N ARG A 39 5.72 -5.79 -4.33
CA ARG A 39 4.55 -5.22 -3.64
C ARG A 39 3.82 -4.16 -4.47
N MET A 40 4.51 -3.49 -5.39
CA MET A 40 3.98 -2.45 -6.27
C MET A 40 3.50 -2.99 -7.62
N GLY A 41 3.80 -4.25 -7.96
CA GLY A 41 3.57 -4.82 -9.29
C GLY A 41 2.15 -5.31 -9.59
N MET A 42 1.20 -5.19 -8.66
CA MET A 42 -0.21 -5.46 -8.96
C MET A 42 -0.86 -4.18 -9.50
N ASP A 43 -0.95 -4.09 -10.82
CA ASP A 43 -1.72 -3.05 -11.52
C ASP A 43 -2.91 -3.71 -12.23
N GLN A 44 -4.05 -3.80 -11.54
CA GLN A 44 -5.26 -4.39 -12.11
C GLN A 44 -5.69 -3.65 -13.37
N ILE A 45 -5.47 -2.33 -13.46
CA ILE A 45 -5.85 -1.52 -14.63
C ILE A 45 -5.20 -2.09 -15.90
N ALA A 46 -3.95 -2.55 -15.82
CA ALA A 46 -3.23 -3.11 -16.96
C ALA A 46 -3.74 -4.49 -17.41
N THR A 47 -4.59 -5.14 -16.62
CA THR A 47 -5.18 -6.46 -16.93
C THR A 47 -6.61 -6.38 -17.45
N LEU A 48 -7.24 -5.21 -17.36
CA LEU A 48 -8.60 -4.95 -17.82
C LEU A 48 -8.60 -4.67 -19.33
N GLU A 49 -9.59 -5.18 -20.06
CA GLU A 49 -9.83 -4.75 -21.45
C GLU A 49 -10.32 -3.30 -21.50
N ASP A 50 -10.25 -2.67 -22.68
CA ASP A 50 -10.81 -1.34 -22.86
C ASP A 50 -12.32 -1.34 -22.57
N GLY A 51 -12.76 -0.39 -21.74
CA GLY A 51 -14.13 -0.33 -21.24
C GLY A 51 -14.28 0.42 -19.92
N LEU A 52 -15.47 0.30 -19.34
CA LEU A 52 -15.81 0.86 -18.03
C LEU A 52 -15.95 -0.26 -17.01
N HIS A 53 -15.02 -0.32 -16.07
CA HIS A 53 -14.99 -1.33 -15.02
C HIS A 53 -15.22 -0.69 -13.66
N VAL A 54 -15.90 -1.41 -12.78
CA VAL A 54 -16.23 -0.93 -11.44
C VAL A 54 -15.79 -1.97 -10.42
N ALA A 55 -15.05 -1.53 -9.42
CA ALA A 55 -14.64 -2.36 -8.29
C ALA A 55 -15.12 -1.75 -6.97
N LEU A 56 -15.65 -2.59 -6.09
CA LEU A 56 -16.10 -2.19 -4.77
C LEU A 56 -14.96 -2.38 -3.77
N CYS A 57 -14.39 -1.27 -3.29
CA CYS A 57 -13.41 -1.27 -2.19
C CYS A 57 -14.07 -1.14 -0.82
N GLY A 58 -15.37 -0.84 -0.76
CA GLY A 58 -16.16 -0.87 0.46
C GLY A 58 -17.64 -0.56 0.24
N ALA A 59 -18.50 -1.19 1.04
CA ALA A 59 -19.97 -1.15 0.90
C ALA A 59 -20.71 -1.06 2.24
N GLY A 60 -20.02 -0.64 3.30
CA GLY A 60 -20.55 -0.46 4.65
C GLY A 60 -21.13 0.93 4.87
N GLY A 61 -22.00 1.04 5.86
CA GLY A 61 -22.66 2.29 6.26
C GLY A 61 -21.97 3.02 7.42
N PRO A 62 -22.65 3.99 8.06
CA PRO A 62 -22.11 4.76 9.19
C PRO A 62 -21.86 3.90 10.44
N MET A 63 -22.59 2.79 10.58
CA MET A 63 -22.41 1.89 11.71
C MET A 63 -21.23 0.94 11.45
N PRO A 64 -20.31 0.77 12.43
CA PRO A 64 -19.17 -0.10 12.27
C PRO A 64 -19.62 -1.54 12.04
N ALA A 65 -19.12 -2.14 10.95
CA ALA A 65 -19.41 -3.51 10.58
C ALA A 65 -18.08 -4.29 10.47
N PRO A 66 -17.91 -5.42 11.16
CA PRO A 66 -16.66 -6.19 11.13
C PRO A 66 -16.26 -6.70 9.74
N LYS A 67 -17.24 -6.83 8.83
CA LYS A 67 -17.06 -7.38 7.48
C LYS A 67 -17.34 -6.36 6.37
N ALA A 68 -17.52 -5.08 6.69
CA ALA A 68 -17.74 -4.05 5.68
C ALA A 68 -17.01 -2.75 6.05
N SER A 69 -16.11 -2.32 5.17
CA SER A 69 -15.48 -1.00 5.18
C SER A 69 -16.48 0.08 4.79
N GLY A 70 -16.17 1.36 5.06
CA GLY A 70 -17.01 2.48 4.60
C GLY A 70 -17.17 2.51 3.08
N PRO A 71 -18.09 3.33 2.56
CA PRO A 71 -18.37 3.39 1.12
C PRO A 71 -17.13 3.75 0.32
N CYS A 72 -16.83 2.97 -0.71
CA CYS A 72 -15.67 3.15 -1.56
C CYS A 72 -15.87 2.40 -2.88
N VAL A 73 -15.85 3.12 -3.99
CA VAL A 73 -16.00 2.56 -5.34
C VAL A 73 -14.87 3.05 -6.22
N ALA A 74 -14.15 2.12 -6.83
CA ALA A 74 -13.17 2.44 -7.87
C ALA A 74 -13.82 2.27 -9.25
N VAL A 75 -13.59 3.24 -10.12
CA VAL A 75 -14.07 3.26 -11.48
C VAL A 75 -12.86 3.34 -12.40
N VAL A 76 -12.73 2.38 -13.31
CA VAL A 76 -11.69 2.37 -14.33
C VAL A 76 -12.36 2.61 -15.68
N ALA A 77 -11.98 3.69 -16.36
CA ALA A 77 -12.43 4.02 -17.71
C ALA A 77 -11.20 3.99 -18.63
N GLY A 78 -11.06 2.90 -19.40
CA GLY A 78 -9.82 2.62 -20.13
C GLY A 78 -8.63 2.53 -19.18
N GLU A 79 -7.67 3.46 -19.30
CA GLU A 79 -6.48 3.52 -18.43
C GLU A 79 -6.63 4.44 -17.21
N GLN A 80 -7.77 5.14 -17.10
CA GLN A 80 -8.01 6.14 -16.06
C GLN A 80 -8.69 5.53 -14.84
N LEU A 81 -8.13 5.76 -13.66
CA LEU A 81 -8.69 5.30 -12.38
C LEU A 81 -9.26 6.47 -11.59
N PHE A 82 -10.53 6.39 -11.24
CA PHE A 82 -11.22 7.32 -10.37
C PHE A 82 -11.71 6.62 -9.11
N LEU A 83 -11.69 7.33 -7.99
CA LEU A 83 -12.25 6.85 -6.73
C LEU A 83 -13.49 7.67 -6.39
N VAL A 84 -14.59 7.01 -6.10
CA VAL A 84 -15.83 7.62 -5.60
C VAL A 84 -16.01 7.18 -4.16
N ASP A 85 -16.01 8.16 -3.26
CA ASP A 85 -15.94 8.03 -1.81
C ASP A 85 -14.65 7.36 -1.31
N SER A 86 -14.17 7.82 -0.16
CA SER A 86 -12.98 7.30 0.51
C SER A 86 -13.34 6.96 1.94
N GLY A 87 -14.30 6.05 2.09
CA GLY A 87 -14.76 5.65 3.41
C GLY A 87 -13.68 4.92 4.21
N THR A 88 -13.97 4.66 5.49
CA THR A 88 -13.03 3.96 6.38
C THR A 88 -12.47 2.68 5.73
N ASN A 89 -11.14 2.55 5.69
CA ASN A 89 -10.40 1.46 5.02
C ASN A 89 -10.51 1.40 3.48
N GLY A 90 -11.19 2.32 2.82
CA GLY A 90 -11.34 2.35 1.35
C GLY A 90 -10.00 2.33 0.60
N PRO A 91 -9.11 3.32 0.79
CA PRO A 91 -7.80 3.35 0.13
C PRO A 91 -6.89 2.16 0.46
N ARG A 92 -7.07 1.53 1.62
CA ARG A 92 -6.37 0.30 2.00
C ARG A 92 -6.89 -0.88 1.18
N ASN A 93 -8.21 -1.06 1.13
CA ASN A 93 -8.84 -2.14 0.38
C ASN A 93 -8.58 -1.99 -1.12
N LEU A 94 -8.57 -0.76 -1.63
CA LEU A 94 -8.21 -0.46 -3.02
C LEU A 94 -6.83 -1.00 -3.38
N GLN A 95 -5.83 -0.78 -2.52
CA GLN A 95 -4.48 -1.32 -2.72
C GLN A 95 -4.43 -2.86 -2.60
N VAL A 96 -5.19 -3.45 -1.66
CA VAL A 96 -5.29 -4.90 -1.53
C VAL A 96 -5.92 -5.55 -2.77
N LEU A 97 -6.89 -4.86 -3.38
CA LEU A 97 -7.49 -5.26 -4.64
C LEU A 97 -6.55 -5.10 -5.85
N GLY A 98 -5.37 -4.50 -5.68
CA GLY A 98 -4.39 -4.29 -6.75
C GLY A 98 -4.66 -3.05 -7.62
N TYR A 99 -5.41 -2.08 -7.11
CA TYR A 99 -5.55 -0.76 -7.74
C TYR A 99 -4.57 0.23 -7.07
N PRO A 100 -3.46 0.60 -7.72
CA PRO A 100 -2.43 1.43 -7.11
C PRO A 100 -2.90 2.88 -6.97
N LEU A 101 -2.78 3.45 -5.76
CA LEU A 101 -3.17 4.84 -5.48
C LEU A 101 -2.43 5.88 -6.34
N GLY A 102 -1.21 5.58 -6.78
CA GLY A 102 -0.43 6.44 -7.66
C GLY A 102 -1.00 6.57 -9.09
N ARG A 103 -1.96 5.71 -9.47
CA ARG A 103 -2.68 5.78 -10.75
C ARG A 103 -3.98 6.57 -10.67
N LEU A 104 -4.37 7.04 -9.48
CA LEU A 104 -5.60 7.83 -9.33
C LEU A 104 -5.53 9.11 -10.17
N ASN A 105 -6.54 9.31 -11.01
CA ASN A 105 -6.75 10.53 -11.78
C ASN A 105 -7.61 11.54 -11.02
N GLY A 106 -8.48 11.06 -10.12
CA GLY A 106 -9.35 11.90 -9.32
C GLY A 106 -10.02 11.14 -8.19
N VAL A 107 -10.45 11.88 -7.17
CA VAL A 107 -11.29 11.40 -6.08
C VAL A 107 -12.53 12.27 -6.04
N PHE A 108 -13.71 11.64 -6.09
CA PHE A 108 -15.00 12.29 -5.96
C PHE A 108 -15.60 11.90 -4.62
N LEU A 109 -16.09 12.88 -3.88
CA LEU A 109 -16.87 12.63 -2.68
C LEU A 109 -18.33 12.91 -3.00
N SER A 110 -19.19 11.94 -2.77
CA SER A 110 -20.63 12.07 -2.98
C SER A 110 -21.23 13.14 -2.07
N HIS A 111 -20.76 13.20 -0.83
CA HIS A 111 -21.07 14.24 0.16
C HIS A 111 -20.06 14.24 1.31
N PHE A 112 -20.22 15.18 2.25
CA PHE A 112 -19.24 15.46 3.31
C PHE A 112 -19.63 14.89 4.68
N HIS A 113 -20.01 13.61 4.74
CA HIS A 113 -20.02 12.91 6.03
C HIS A 113 -18.64 12.34 6.35
N SER A 114 -18.25 12.40 7.62
CA SER A 114 -16.97 11.89 8.08
C SER A 114 -16.72 10.46 7.61
N ILE A 115 -17.71 9.57 7.67
CA ILE A 115 -17.59 8.17 7.27
C ILE A 115 -17.17 7.97 5.81
N ILE A 116 -17.46 8.93 4.92
CA ILE A 116 -17.15 8.90 3.48
C ILE A 116 -15.78 9.50 3.17
N SER A 117 -15.25 10.33 4.05
CA SER A 117 -13.94 10.98 3.89
C SER A 117 -12.91 10.53 4.94
N THR A 118 -13.21 9.51 5.75
CA THR A 118 -12.32 9.04 6.82
C THR A 118 -11.07 8.34 6.27
N GLY A 119 -11.17 7.74 5.07
CA GLY A 119 -10.03 7.17 4.38
C GLY A 119 -9.11 8.26 3.85
N SER A 120 -7.86 8.26 4.30
CA SER A 120 -6.84 9.17 3.77
C SER A 120 -6.36 8.68 2.39
N VAL A 121 -6.59 9.50 1.37
CA VAL A 121 -5.89 9.39 0.08
C VAL A 121 -4.75 10.39 0.12
N SER A 122 -3.52 9.90 0.31
CA SER A 122 -2.33 10.73 0.19
C SER A 122 -1.99 10.88 -1.30
N TRP A 123 -2.28 12.04 -1.87
CA TRP A 123 -1.86 12.37 -3.22
C TRP A 123 -0.32 12.44 -3.30
N PRO A 124 0.32 11.70 -4.23
CA PRO A 124 1.69 11.98 -4.59
C PRO A 124 1.74 13.42 -5.11
N ARG A 125 2.62 14.27 -4.55
CA ARG A 125 2.78 15.68 -4.96
C ARG A 125 3.18 15.88 -6.43
N SER A 126 3.40 14.81 -7.19
CA SER A 126 3.86 14.84 -8.59
C SER A 126 2.75 15.06 -9.63
N LEU A 127 1.49 15.24 -9.22
CA LEU A 127 0.37 15.49 -10.14
C LEU A 127 0.14 16.97 -10.46
N GLY A 128 0.91 17.89 -9.86
CA GLY A 128 0.87 19.32 -10.21
C GLY A 128 1.37 19.65 -11.62
N ASP A 129 2.09 18.72 -12.26
CA ASP A 129 2.78 18.96 -13.54
C ASP A 129 2.12 18.28 -14.75
N ARG A 130 0.89 17.76 -14.59
CA ARG A 130 0.10 17.16 -15.70
C ARG A 130 -1.21 17.93 -15.94
N GLN A 131 -1.07 19.23 -16.16
CA GLN A 131 -2.03 20.07 -16.88
C GLN A 131 -1.32 20.69 -18.08
#